data_AF-A0A0D0GE76-F1
#
_entry.id   AF-A0A0D0GE76-F1
#
_cell.length_a   1.000
_cell.length_b   1.000
_cell.length_c   1.000
_cell.angle_alpha   90.00
_cell.angle_beta   90.00
_cell.angle_gamma   90.00
#
_symmetry.space_group_name_H-M   'P 1'
#
loop_
_entity.id
_entity.type
_entity.pdbx_description
1 polymer ?
#
loop_
_entity_poly.entity_id
_entity_poly.type
_entity_poly.pdbx_seq_one_letter_code
_entity_poly.pdbx_strand_id
1 'polypeptide(L)' 'NRSFRESFLNAYLFEDIMQVQILAEEWVKDYNSKRPHEALDGKTPLEYRAQWSLSMEQPLRS' A
#
# COMPACT_ATOMS: atom_id res chain seq x y z
N ASN A 1 -0.96 11.26 4.16
CA ASN A 1 -1.12 10.76 2.78
C ASN A 1 -0.18 11.49 1.78
N ARG A 2 1.07 11.79 2.15
CA ARG A 2 2.00 12.56 1.30
C ARG A 2 2.32 11.80 0.01
N SER A 3 2.63 10.50 0.12
CA SER A 3 2.96 9.63 -1.02
C SER A 3 1.82 9.50 -2.03
N PHE A 4 0.55 9.52 -1.60
CA PHE A 4 -0.58 9.53 -2.53
C PHE A 4 -0.61 10.84 -3.34
N ARG A 5 -0.45 11.99 -2.67
CA ARG A 5 -0.48 13.28 -3.37
C ARG A 5 0.71 13.44 -4.32
N GLU A 6 1.91 13.07 -3.89
CA GLU A 6 3.13 13.26 -4.67
C GLU A 6 3.33 12.22 -5.78
N SER A 7 2.92 10.97 -5.56
CA SER A 7 3.18 9.89 -6.53
C SER A 7 1.98 9.54 -7.40
N PHE A 8 0.76 9.88 -6.99
CA PHE A 8 -0.46 9.61 -7.75
C PHE A 8 -1.04 10.91 -8.33
N LEU A 9 -1.41 11.88 -7.50
CA LEU A 9 -2.06 13.10 -7.99
C LEU A 9 -1.16 14.01 -8.83
N ASN A 10 0.16 13.98 -8.63
CA ASN A 10 1.11 14.73 -9.46
C ASN A 10 1.59 13.96 -10.70
N ALA A 11 1.33 12.65 -10.79
CA ALA A 11 1.82 11.81 -11.89
C ALA A 11 0.80 11.65 -13.02
N TYR A 12 -0.48 11.86 -12.73
CA TYR A 12 -1.57 11.69 -13.69
C TYR A 12 -2.33 13.00 -13.88
N LEU A 13 -2.60 13.36 -15.14
CA LEU A 13 -3.60 14.37 -15.49
C LEU A 13 -4.92 13.65 -15.68
N PHE A 14 -5.97 14.09 -14.99
CA PHE A 14 -7.27 13.45 -15.03
C PHE A 14 -8.26 14.28 -15.85
N GLU A 15 -9.02 13.62 -16.70
CA GLU A 15 -10.04 14.23 -17.55
C GLU A 15 -11.42 14.23 -16.87
N ASP A 16 -11.69 13.21 -16.04
CA ASP A 16 -12.94 13.07 -15.29
C ASP A 16 -12.79 12.28 -13.97
N ILE A 17 -13.84 12.31 -13.15
CA ILE A 17 -13.86 11.68 -11.81
C ILE A 17 -13.82 10.15 -11.88
N MET A 18 -14.44 9.52 -12.89
CA MET A 18 -14.37 8.07 -13.04
C MET A 18 -12.94 7.63 -13.33
N GLN A 19 -12.22 8.37 -14.18
CA GLN A 19 -10.82 8.07 -14.46
C GLN A 19 -9.96 8.13 -13.19
N VAL A 20 -10.18 9.12 -12.32
CA VAL A 20 -9.50 9.21 -11.01
C VAL A 20 -9.79 7.99 -10.16
N GLN A 21 -11.05 7.54 -10.09
CA GLN A 21 -11.43 6.40 -9.27
C GLN A 21 -10.76 5.11 -9.73
N ILE A 22 -10.78 4.82 -11.04
CA ILE A 22 -10.17 3.62 -11.61
C ILE A 22 -8.66 3.60 -11.35
N LEU A 23 -7.98 4.71 -11.65
CA LEU A 23 -6.53 4.81 -11.45
C LEU A 23 -6.17 4.76 -9.96
N ALA A 24 -6.99 5.33 -9.08
CA ALA A 24 -6.74 5.30 -7.64
C ALA A 24 -6.87 3.87 -7.08
N GLU A 25 -7.85 3.10 -7.54
CA GLU A 25 -8.01 1.70 -7.14
C GLU A 25 -6.80 0.86 -7.55
N GLU A 26 -6.32 1.04 -8.79
CA GLU A 26 -5.12 0.35 -9.27
C GLU A 26 -3.88 0.77 -8.46
N TRP A 27 -3.71 2.07 -8.23
CA TRP A 27 -2.58 2.58 -7.45
C TRP A 27 -2.58 2.07 -6.01
N VAL A 28 -3.74 2.00 -5.35
CA VAL A 28 -3.85 1.45 -3.98
C VAL A 28 -3.49 -0.02 -3.94
N LYS A 29 -3.91 -0.81 -4.95
CA LYS A 29 -3.51 -2.23 -5.06
C LYS A 29 -1.99 -2.35 -5.18
N ASP A 30 -1.37 -1.56 -6.03
CA ASP A 30 0.08 -1.58 -6.22
C ASP A 30 0.86 -1.10 -5.00
N TYR A 31 0.39 -0.02 -4.36
CA TYR A 31 0.97 0.50 -3.13
C TYR A 31 0.98 -0.54 -2.00
N ASN A 32 -0.11 -1.30 -1.88
CA ASN A 32 -0.27 -2.28 -0.82
C ASN A 32 0.43 -3.62 -1.08
N SER A 33 0.65 -3.99 -2.35
CA SER A 33 1.12 -5.33 -2.72
C SER A 33 2.50 -5.39 -3.37
N LYS A 34 3.00 -4.27 -3.94
CA LYS A 34 4.24 -4.28 -4.74
C LYS A 34 5.30 -3.31 -4.25
N ARG A 35 4.91 -2.25 -3.53
CA ARG A 35 5.87 -1.22 -3.08
C ARG A 35 6.43 -1.56 -1.70
N PRO A 36 7.74 -1.86 -1.58
CA PRO A 36 8.38 -1.96 -0.29
C PRO A 36 8.50 -0.57 0.36
N HIS A 37 8.27 -0.50 1.67
CA HIS A 37 8.36 0.75 2.43
C HIS A 37 9.47 0.66 3.46
N GLU A 38 10.37 1.64 3.49
CA GLU A 38 11.47 1.68 4.47
C GLU A 38 10.96 1.68 5.92
N ALA A 39 9.86 2.39 6.17
CA ALA A 39 9.19 2.39 7.48
C ALA A 39 8.64 1.02 7.91
N LEU A 40 8.44 0.10 6.95
CA LEU A 40 8.02 -1.28 7.18
C LEU A 40 9.19 -2.26 7.02
N ASP A 41 10.43 -1.78 7.20
CA ASP A 41 11.64 -2.60 7.06
C ASP A 41 11.70 -3.27 5.68
N GLY A 42 11.46 -2.46 4.64
CA GLY A 42 11.48 -2.89 3.24
C GLY A 42 10.32 -3.78 2.82
N LYS A 43 9.26 -3.91 3.63
CA LYS A 43 8.10 -4.74 3.30
C LYS A 43 6.98 -3.93 2.68
N THR A 44 6.15 -4.60 1.89
CA THR A 44 4.86 -4.06 1.47
C THR A 44 3.89 -4.05 2.66
N PRO A 45 2.82 -3.23 2.63
CA PRO A 45 1.81 -3.23 3.68
C PRO A 45 1.12 -4.59 3.83
N LEU A 46 0.93 -5.33 2.74
CA LEU A 46 0.35 -6.68 2.77
C LEU A 46 1.28 -7.69 3.46
N GLU A 47 2.57 -7.67 3.14
CA GLU A 47 3.56 -8.55 3.79
C GLU A 47 3.69 -8.23 5.28
N TYR A 48 3.74 -6.95 5.63
CA TYR A 48 3.77 -6.52 7.03
C TYR A 48 2.54 -7.02 7.80
N ARG A 49 1.34 -6.89 7.21
CA ARG A 49 0.11 -7.44 7.79
C ARG A 49 0.19 -8.96 7.95
N ALA A 50 0.63 -9.68 6.92
CA ALA A 50 0.69 -11.14 6.96
C ALA A 50 1.65 -11.63 8.06
N GLN A 51 2.82 -11.00 8.17
CA GLN A 51 3.77 -11.27 9.25
C GLN A 51 3.17 -10.97 10.62
N TRP A 52 2.48 -9.83 10.76
CA TRP A 52 1.82 -9.45 12.00
C TRP A 52 0.76 -10.49 12.40
N SER A 53 -0.10 -10.92 11.47
CA SER A 53 -1.09 -11.98 11.70
C SER A 53 -0.44 -13.28 12.16
N LEU A 54 0.58 -13.76 11.43
CA LEU A 54 1.32 -14.97 11.80
C LEU A 54 1.97 -14.87 13.19
N SER A 55 2.45 -13.69 13.58
CA SER A 55 3.05 -13.46 14.89
C SER A 55 2.02 -13.47 16.03
N MET A 56 0.77 -13.07 15.76
CA MET A 56 -0.31 -13.10 16.75
C MET A 56 -0.93 -14.51 16.90
N GLU A 57 -0.79 -15.36 15.87
CA GLU A 57 -1.32 -16.74 15.86
C GLU A 57 -0.34 -17.78 16.44
N GLN A 58 0.91 -17.39 16.73
CA GLN A 58 1.85 -18.21 17.50
C GLN A 58 1.63 -17.91 18.99
N PRO A 59 1.05 -18.81 19.81
CA PRO A 59 1.06 -18.62 21.26
C PRO A 59 2.53 -18.52 21.69
N LEU A 60 2.84 -17.51 22.51
CA LEU A 60 4.16 -17.28 23.11
C LEU A 60 4.81 -18.62 23.45
N ARG A 61 5.79 -19.05 22.65
CA ARG A 61 6.61 -20.22 22.99
C ARG A 61 7.46 -19.83 24.18
N SER A 62 6.97 -20.17 25.37
CA SER A 62 7.71 -20.24 26.63
C SER A 62 8.67 -21.41 26.63
#